data_AF-A0AA94JW73-F1
#
_entry.id   AF-A0AA94JW73-F1
#
_cell.length_a   1.000
_cell.length_b   1.000
_cell.length_c   1.000
_cell.angle_alpha   90.00
_cell.angle_beta   90.00
_cell.angle_gamma   90.00
#
_symmetry.space_group_name_H-M   'P 1'
#
loop_
_entity.id
_entity.type
_entity.pdbx_description
1 polymer ?
#
loop_
_entity_poly.entity_id
_entity_poly.type
_entity_poly.pdbx_seq_one_letter_code
_entity_poly.pdbx_strand_id
1 'polypeptide(L)'
;EEKLNKLVIQKTDKLNKALEEKDILLKELNHRVKNNMQTIISLIRLQNDEIDDITINTLLTTIQNRISAMSHLHELLYQKDAITFIDANEYFEKIIFEVEQSFDKNVKIKYEIN
;
A
#
# COMPACT_ATOMS: atom_id res chain seq x y z
N GLU A 1 17.29 40.65 20.26
CA GLU A 1 16.68 39.33 20.54
C GLU A 1 15.23 39.21 20.11
N GLU A 2 14.34 40.14 20.48
CA GLU A 2 12.89 39.99 20.27
C GLU A 2 12.46 39.81 18.79
N LYS A 3 13.04 40.59 17.87
CA LYS A 3 12.82 40.43 16.41
C LYS A 3 13.29 39.07 15.88
N LEU A 4 14.38 38.53 16.41
CA LEU A 4 14.94 37.24 15.99
C LEU A 4 14.03 36.10 16.48
N ASN A 5 13.59 36.14 17.73
CA ASN A 5 12.63 35.17 18.28
C ASN A 5 11.32 35.18 17.50
N LYS A 6 10.80 36.38 17.16
CA LYS A 6 9.58 36.50 16.34
C LYS A 6 9.76 35.91 14.94
N LEU A 7 10.93 36.09 14.32
CA LEU A 7 11.24 35.50 13.01
C LEU A 7 11.36 33.96 13.08
N VAL A 8 11.99 33.42 14.13
CA VAL A 8 12.11 31.98 14.36
C VAL A 8 10.72 31.36 14.54
N ILE A 9 9.86 31.94 15.39
CA ILE A 9 8.49 31.45 15.59
C ILE A 9 7.71 31.44 14.26
N GLN A 10 7.78 32.53 13.48
CA GLN A 10 7.11 32.59 12.17
C GLN A 10 7.62 31.54 11.17
N LYS A 11 8.92 31.22 11.20
CA LYS A 11 9.51 30.19 10.34
C LYS A 11 9.08 28.79 10.79
N THR A 12 9.08 28.53 12.09
CA THR A 12 8.61 27.27 12.67
C THR A 12 7.13 27.04 12.38
N ASP A 13 6.28 28.06 12.55
CA ASP A 13 4.85 27.95 12.23
C ASP A 13 4.61 27.66 10.74
N LYS A 14 5.36 28.32 9.84
CA LYS A 14 5.27 28.02 8.40
C LYS A 14 5.72 26.61 8.07
N LEU A 15 6.77 26.13 8.72
CA LEU A 15 7.28 24.77 8.52
C LEU A 15 6.27 23.73 9.02
N ASN A 16 5.69 23.94 10.19
CA ASN A 16 4.68 23.04 10.76
C ASN A 16 3.44 22.97 9.86
N LYS A 17 2.95 24.10 9.35
CA LYS A 17 1.84 24.12 8.38
C LYS A 17 2.16 23.37 7.10
N ALA A 18 3.36 23.58 6.54
CA ALA A 18 3.79 22.85 5.35
C ALA A 18 3.93 21.34 5.61
N LEU A 19 4.31 20.94 6.82
CA LEU A 19 4.38 19.54 7.22
C LEU A 19 2.98 18.92 7.30
N GLU A 20 2.03 19.61 7.92
CA GLU A 20 0.64 19.18 8.05
C GLU A 20 -0.05 19.04 6.68
N GLU A 21 0.14 20.03 5.79
CA GLU A 21 -0.34 19.97 4.40
C GLU A 21 0.25 18.76 3.66
N LYS A 22 1.55 18.49 3.84
CA LYS A 22 2.20 17.32 3.23
C LYS A 22 1.59 16.02 3.74
N ASP A 23 1.33 15.89 5.03
CA ASP A 23 0.75 14.69 5.62
C ASP A 23 -0.67 14.42 5.09
N ILE A 24 -1.48 15.48 4.95
CA ILE A 24 -2.82 15.38 4.34
C ILE A 24 -2.72 14.92 2.88
N LEU A 25 -1.81 15.49 2.10
CA LEU A 25 -1.60 15.11 0.70
C LEU A 25 -1.13 13.66 0.55
N LEU A 26 -0.27 13.19 1.45
CA LEU A 26 0.17 11.80 1.46
C LEU A 26 -0.99 10.86 1.77
N LYS A 27 -1.83 11.18 2.76
CA LYS A 27 -3.05 10.40 3.07
C LYS A 27 -3.98 10.31 1.86
N GLU A 28 -4.24 11.42 1.18
CA GLU A 28 -5.08 11.45 -0.02
C GLU A 28 -4.49 10.61 -1.17
N LEU A 29 -3.17 10.71 -1.40
CA LEU A 29 -2.48 9.88 -2.39
C LEU A 29 -2.67 8.40 -2.08
N ASN A 30 -2.51 8.00 -0.81
CA ASN A 30 -2.66 6.61 -0.40
C ASN A 30 -4.08 6.07 -0.62
N HIS A 31 -5.08 6.88 -0.28
CA HIS A 31 -6.47 6.55 -0.57
C HIS A 31 -6.71 6.36 -2.07
N ARG A 32 -6.14 7.23 -2.92
CA ARG A 32 -6.26 7.10 -4.39
C ARG A 32 -5.58 5.85 -4.93
N VAL A 33 -4.42 5.47 -4.42
CA VAL A 33 -3.74 4.23 -4.84
C VAL A 33 -4.60 3.01 -4.53
N LYS A 34 -5.18 2.93 -3.33
CA LYS A 34 -6.13 1.87 -2.96
C LYS A 34 -7.34 1.83 -3.90
N ASN A 35 -7.94 2.98 -4.19
CA ASN A 35 -9.09 3.07 -5.11
C ASN A 35 -8.72 2.60 -6.53
N ASN A 36 -7.52 2.92 -7.00
CA ASN A 36 -7.04 2.47 -8.32
C ASN A 36 -6.89 0.95 -8.37
N MET A 37 -6.29 0.34 -7.35
CA MET A 37 -6.15 -1.13 -7.27
C MET A 37 -7.51 -1.83 -7.23
N GLN A 38 -8.48 -1.29 -6.46
CA GLN A 38 -9.85 -1.80 -6.42
C GLN A 38 -10.57 -1.68 -7.78
N THR A 39 -10.33 -0.59 -8.50
CA THR A 39 -10.88 -0.40 -9.85
C THR A 39 -10.31 -1.45 -10.81
N ILE A 40 -9.00 -1.68 -10.78
CA ILE A 40 -8.34 -2.70 -11.61
C ILE A 40 -8.88 -4.11 -11.28
N ILE A 41 -9.02 -4.45 -9.99
CA ILE A 41 -9.63 -5.71 -9.56
C ILE A 41 -11.05 -5.86 -10.12
N SER A 42 -11.85 -4.79 -10.07
CA SER A 42 -13.23 -4.81 -10.59
C SER A 42 -13.26 -5.02 -12.09
N LEU A 43 -12.37 -4.39 -12.85
CA LEU A 43 -12.23 -4.60 -14.29
C LEU A 43 -11.82 -6.04 -14.62
N ILE A 44 -10.88 -6.61 -13.85
CA ILE A 44 -10.48 -8.01 -14.03
C ILE A 44 -11.66 -8.95 -13.80
N ARG A 45 -12.46 -8.73 -12.74
CA ARG A 45 -13.65 -9.54 -12.47
C ARG A 45 -14.66 -9.50 -13.61
N LEU A 46 -14.95 -8.30 -14.12
CA LEU A 46 -15.85 -8.13 -15.26
C LEU A 46 -15.37 -8.89 -16.50
N GLN A 47 -14.07 -8.86 -16.78
CA GLN A 47 -13.48 -9.62 -17.91
C GLN A 47 -13.50 -11.13 -17.66
N ASN A 48 -13.29 -11.56 -16.42
CA ASN A 48 -13.27 -12.97 -16.03
C ASN A 48 -14.66 -13.62 -16.20
N ASP A 49 -15.75 -12.88 -15.94
CA ASP A 49 -17.12 -13.36 -16.11
C ASP A 49 -17.50 -13.62 -17.60
N GLU A 50 -16.75 -13.05 -18.55
CA GLU A 50 -17.00 -13.19 -20.01
C GLU A 50 -16.15 -14.30 -20.66
N ILE A 51 -15.31 -15.01 -19.90
CA ILE A 51 -14.33 -15.96 -20.43
C ILE A 51 -14.69 -17.41 -20.05
N ASP A 52 -14.86 -18.26 -21.06
CA ASP A 52 -15.11 -19.70 -20.86
C ASP A 52 -13.82 -20.54 -20.72
N ASP A 53 -12.65 -19.96 -21.04
CA ASP A 53 -11.37 -20.65 -20.95
C ASP A 53 -10.87 -20.71 -19.50
N ILE A 54 -10.88 -21.92 -18.93
CA ILE A 54 -10.42 -22.22 -17.57
C ILE A 54 -8.98 -21.75 -17.34
N THR A 55 -8.08 -21.89 -18.31
CA THR A 55 -6.68 -21.49 -18.16
C THR A 55 -6.54 -19.98 -18.04
N ILE A 56 -7.30 -19.24 -18.85
CA ILE A 56 -7.32 -17.77 -18.80
C ILE A 56 -7.95 -17.30 -17.48
N ASN A 57 -9.05 -17.92 -17.04
CA ASN A 57 -9.68 -17.63 -15.75
C ASN A 57 -8.73 -17.85 -14.57
N THR A 58 -7.96 -18.95 -14.55
CA THR A 58 -6.96 -19.19 -13.51
C THR A 58 -5.86 -18.12 -13.52
N LEU A 59 -5.40 -17.69 -14.71
CA LEU A 59 -4.40 -16.64 -14.83
C LEU A 59 -4.93 -15.30 -14.30
N LEU A 60 -6.14 -14.90 -14.70
CA LEU A 60 -6.76 -13.65 -14.25
C LEU A 60 -7.04 -13.66 -12.74
N THR A 61 -7.50 -14.79 -12.19
CA THR A 61 -7.66 -14.98 -10.74
C THR A 61 -6.32 -14.81 -10.01
N THR A 62 -5.23 -15.36 -10.56
CA THR A 62 -3.89 -15.18 -10.01
C THR A 62 -3.47 -13.70 -10.02
N ILE A 63 -3.75 -12.97 -11.11
CA ILE A 63 -3.47 -11.53 -11.19
C ILE A 63 -4.30 -10.74 -10.18
N GLN A 64 -5.59 -11.06 -10.03
CA GLN A 64 -6.47 -10.43 -9.05
C GLN A 64 -5.94 -10.62 -7.61
N ASN A 65 -5.49 -11.83 -7.28
CA ASN A 65 -4.92 -12.13 -5.96
C ASN A 65 -3.65 -11.32 -5.70
N ARG A 66 -2.76 -11.19 -6.71
CA ARG A 66 -1.53 -10.37 -6.60
C ARG A 66 -1.83 -8.89 -6.37
N ILE A 67 -2.79 -8.32 -7.10
CA ILE A 67 -3.18 -6.91 -6.93
C ILE A 67 -3.84 -6.70 -5.57
N SER A 68 -4.62 -7.67 -5.09
CA SER A 68 -5.23 -7.62 -3.76
C SER A 68 -4.16 -7.61 -2.67
N ALA A 69 -3.15 -8.47 -2.78
CA ALA A 69 -2.00 -8.46 -1.86
C ALA A 69 -1.27 -7.11 -1.89
N MET A 70 -0.98 -6.56 -3.08
CA MET A 70 -0.39 -5.22 -3.21
C MET A 70 -1.23 -4.12 -2.53
N SER A 71 -2.56 -4.22 -2.61
CA SER A 71 -3.47 -3.27 -1.97
C SER A 71 -3.44 -3.36 -0.45
N HIS A 72 -3.38 -4.57 0.12
CA HIS A 72 -3.29 -4.77 1.56
C HIS A 72 -1.95 -4.30 2.11
N LEU A 73 -0.86 -4.58 1.39
CA LEU A 73 0.48 -4.05 1.73
C LEU A 73 0.51 -2.54 1.72
N HIS A 74 -0.08 -1.93 0.69
CA HIS A 74 -0.20 -0.48 0.62
C HIS A 74 -0.98 0.08 1.82
N GLU A 75 -2.04 -0.58 2.26
CA GLU A 75 -2.80 -0.17 3.45
C GLU A 75 -1.97 -0.30 4.74
N LEU A 76 -1.24 -1.41 4.91
CA LEU A 76 -0.39 -1.66 6.07
C LEU A 76 0.73 -0.61 6.23
N LEU A 77 1.37 -0.21 5.12
CA LEU A 77 2.47 0.77 5.13
C LEU A 77 2.02 2.17 5.59
N TYR A 78 0.75 2.50 5.39
CA TYR A 78 0.24 3.86 5.55
C TYR A 78 -0.87 4.00 6.61
N GLN A 79 -1.36 2.91 7.20
CA GLN A 79 -2.29 2.93 8.34
C GLN A 79 -1.64 3.38 9.66
N LYS A 80 -0.32 3.27 9.83
CA LYS A 80 0.35 3.87 10.99
C LYS A 80 0.58 5.35 10.71
N ASP A 81 -0.19 6.20 11.40
CA ASP A 81 -0.18 7.67 11.35
C ASP A 81 1.19 8.37 11.51
N ALA A 82 2.29 7.63 11.66
CA ALA A 82 3.64 8.14 11.64
C ALA A 82 4.57 7.12 10.96
N ILE A 83 4.91 7.38 9.70
CA ILE A 83 6.01 6.68 9.02
C ILE A 83 7.31 7.12 9.71
N THR A 84 7.70 6.44 10.78
CA THR A 84 9.07 6.54 11.29
C THR A 84 9.72 5.17 11.39
N PHE A 85 8.96 4.14 11.76
CA PHE A 85 9.46 2.77 11.84
C PHE A 85 8.39 1.74 11.48
N ILE A 86 8.77 0.78 10.64
CA ILE A 86 7.99 -0.42 10.33
C ILE A 86 8.83 -1.61 10.78
N ASP A 87 8.20 -2.56 11.47
CA ASP A 87 8.84 -3.84 11.78
C ASP A 87 8.96 -4.65 10.48
N ALA A 88 10.19 -4.87 10.03
CA ALA A 88 10.46 -5.59 8.79
C ALA A 88 10.01 -7.05 8.88
N ASN A 89 10.14 -7.71 10.03
CA ASN A 89 9.70 -9.10 10.19
C ASN A 89 8.17 -9.19 10.09
N GLU A 90 7.43 -8.34 10.82
CA GLU A 90 5.96 -8.31 10.75
C GLU A 90 5.47 -8.00 9.32
N TYR A 91 6.20 -7.13 8.63
CA TYR A 91 5.92 -6.76 7.24
C TYR A 91 6.14 -7.93 6.27
N PHE A 92 7.30 -8.59 6.34
CA PHE A 92 7.61 -9.71 5.44
C PHE A 92 6.73 -10.94 5.74
N GLU A 93 6.43 -11.24 6.99
CA GLU A 93 5.50 -12.33 7.35
C GLU A 93 4.13 -12.14 6.70
N LYS A 94 3.58 -10.91 6.73
CA LYS A 94 2.31 -10.60 6.07
C LYS A 94 2.38 -10.74 4.56
N ILE A 95 3.46 -10.27 3.92
CA ILE A 95 3.67 -10.45 2.46
C ILE A 95 3.68 -11.93 2.11
N ILE A 96 4.49 -12.70 2.82
CA ILE A 96 4.70 -14.12 2.54
C ILE A 96 3.38 -14.86 2.66
N PHE A 97 2.62 -14.58 3.73
CA PHE A 97 1.30 -15.16 3.93
C PHE A 97 0.34 -14.85 2.76
N GLU A 98 0.23 -13.59 2.34
CA GLU A 98 -0.66 -13.22 1.23
C GLU A 98 -0.21 -13.81 -0.10
N VAL A 99 1.10 -13.89 -0.35
CA VAL A 99 1.65 -14.52 -1.53
C VAL A 99 1.36 -16.01 -1.52
N GLU A 100 1.52 -16.72 -0.39
CA GLU A 100 1.14 -18.14 -0.27
C GLU A 100 -0.34 -18.36 -0.58
N GLN A 101 -1.24 -17.51 -0.07
CA GLN A 101 -2.67 -17.60 -0.36
C GLN A 101 -3.01 -17.32 -1.84
N SER A 102 -2.13 -16.63 -2.58
CA SER A 102 -2.35 -16.30 -3.99
C SER A 102 -2.11 -17.46 -4.96
N PHE A 103 -1.50 -18.57 -4.50
CA PHE A 103 -1.18 -19.73 -5.32
C PHE A 103 -2.03 -20.95 -4.94
N ASP A 104 -2.57 -21.65 -5.94
CA ASP A 104 -3.36 -22.88 -5.76
C ASP A 104 -2.55 -24.12 -5.32
N LYS A 105 -1.24 -23.99 -5.12
CA LYS A 105 -0.34 -25.09 -4.76
C LYS A 105 0.55 -24.66 -3.60
N ASN A 106 1.06 -25.64 -2.84
CA ASN A 106 2.09 -25.39 -1.82
C ASN A 106 3.34 -24.79 -2.49
N VAL A 107 3.51 -23.48 -2.37
CA VAL A 107 4.69 -22.75 -2.84
C VAL A 107 5.65 -22.62 -1.68
N LYS A 108 6.91 -23.02 -1.88
CA LYS A 108 7.96 -22.81 -0.88
C LYS A 108 8.58 -21.44 -1.10
N ILE A 109 8.30 -20.50 -0.20
CA ILE A 109 8.88 -19.16 -0.24
C ILE A 109 10.19 -19.15 0.55
N LYS A 110 11.27 -18.65 -0.06
CA LYS A 110 12.55 -18.40 0.61
C LYS A 110 12.78 -16.90 0.66
N TYR A 111 13.09 -16.38 1.84
CA TYR A 111 13.42 -14.99 2.08
C TYR A 111 14.54 -14.88 3.12
N GLU A 112 15.28 -13.79 3.08
CA GLU A 112 16.39 -13.50 4.00
C GLU A 112 16.28 -12.02 4.40
N ILE A 113 16.35 -11.77 5.71
CA ILE A 113 16.30 -10.43 6.29
C ILE A 113 17.63 -10.25 7.02
N ASN A 114 18.41 -9.25 6.60
CA ASN A 114 19.70 -8.88 7.21
C ASN A 114 19.51 -8.01 8.45
#